data_AF-A0A9D6R2K6-F1
#
_entry.id   AF-A0A9D6R2K6-F1
#
_cell.length_a   1.000
_cell.length_b   1.000
_cell.length_c   1.000
_cell.angle_alpha   90.00
_cell.angle_beta   90.00
_cell.angle_gamma   90.00
#
_symmetry.space_group_name_H-M   'P 1'
#
loop_
_entity.id
_entity.type
_entity.pdbx_description
1 polymer ?
#
loop_
_entity_poly.entity_id
_entity_poly.type
_entity_poly.pdbx_seq_one_letter_code
_entity_poly.pdbx_strand_id
1 'polypeptide(L)'
;FVSYNTRPGWRTLSALRDMLLYHTRETADPQVKTARARGLLDFLTQEMPKRNVTTAGLLKSYTEFFNQELQRLGGAEEGYVAHELLEAVNGPVYFSEFMARAGRHDLQFVTEFDFRTSQTNTLEPSLANGLMNVARDVIEWEQYVDFIKGRTFRMTLLCHDGVRVSRTMKPEVLMNLYLASSAKPITEVENNSVAVKIFGDPDGVSLSTDHPVTKETLTYLAEIWPRSVPFAAAFDEARARLHLAAQGDDRSALDARMLGNNLLTAFTYSPRLVELSVFSPRFVTEVSERPMASPWARVQGQDSFRVTNLRHESVELDAIQGYLLPYVDGTRDRAALLYALMVGPVAAGKMTVKHQDVPLQDPVQIRDVLAPEIEEALKRTARLALLVA
;
A
#
# COMPACT_ATOMS: atom_id res chain seq x y z
N PHE A 1 -17.25 -6.75 -1.08
CA PHE A 1 -16.45 -5.52 -1.06
C PHE A 1 -17.22 -4.43 -1.77
N VAL A 2 -17.41 -3.27 -1.15
CA VAL A 2 -18.05 -2.10 -1.78
C VAL A 2 -17.31 -0.85 -1.32
N SER A 3 -16.89 -0.02 -2.27
CA SER A 3 -16.25 1.27 -1.97
C SER A 3 -17.18 2.43 -2.31
N TYR A 4 -17.20 3.47 -1.49
CA TYR A 4 -18.11 4.61 -1.65
C TYR A 4 -17.64 5.83 -0.84
N ASN A 5 -18.02 7.01 -1.34
CA ASN A 5 -17.86 8.27 -0.62
C ASN A 5 -18.79 8.32 0.60
N THR A 6 -18.29 8.84 1.72
CA THR A 6 -19.03 8.89 2.99
C THR A 6 -19.09 10.29 3.62
N ARG A 7 -20.16 10.52 4.39
CA ARG A 7 -20.36 11.72 5.20
C ARG A 7 -19.82 11.50 6.63
N PRO A 8 -19.39 12.57 7.33
CA PRO A 8 -19.48 13.97 6.94
C PRO A 8 -18.34 14.50 6.06
N GLY A 9 -17.20 13.78 5.94
CA GLY A 9 -16.00 14.31 5.28
C GLY A 9 -16.24 14.81 3.86
N TRP A 10 -17.06 14.08 3.09
CA TRP A 10 -17.39 14.50 1.72
C TRP A 10 -18.15 15.83 1.61
N ARG A 11 -18.75 16.34 2.70
CA ARG A 11 -19.46 17.63 2.66
C ARG A 11 -18.50 18.76 2.27
N THR A 12 -17.25 18.72 2.72
CA THR A 12 -16.26 19.73 2.35
C THR A 12 -15.83 19.59 0.89
N LEU A 13 -15.66 18.37 0.40
CA LEU A 13 -15.34 18.11 -1.01
C LEU A 13 -16.50 18.45 -1.95
N SER A 14 -17.74 18.44 -1.46
CA SER A 14 -18.91 18.83 -2.24
C SER A 14 -18.82 20.28 -2.71
N ALA A 15 -18.37 21.21 -1.87
CA ALA A 15 -18.19 22.61 -2.26
C ALA A 15 -17.13 22.79 -3.35
N LEU A 16 -16.01 22.07 -3.26
CA LEU A 16 -14.97 22.06 -4.29
C LEU A 16 -15.51 21.51 -5.62
N ARG A 17 -16.23 20.40 -5.53
CA ARG A 17 -16.87 19.76 -6.67
C ARG A 17 -17.90 20.65 -7.34
N ASP A 18 -18.76 21.34 -6.58
CA ASP A 18 -19.74 22.28 -7.12
C ASP A 18 -19.07 23.41 -7.92
N MET A 19 -17.95 23.94 -7.40
CA MET A 19 -17.16 24.96 -8.10
C MET A 19 -16.54 24.43 -9.40
N LEU A 20 -15.99 23.21 -9.41
CA LEU A 20 -15.41 22.60 -10.61
C LEU A 20 -16.49 22.28 -11.67
N LEU A 21 -17.63 21.75 -11.25
CA LEU A 21 -18.77 21.50 -12.14
C LEU A 21 -19.31 22.81 -12.71
N TYR A 22 -19.41 23.87 -11.90
CA TYR A 22 -19.80 25.19 -12.38
C TYR A 22 -18.79 25.77 -13.38
N HIS A 23 -17.49 25.68 -13.10
CA HIS A 23 -16.44 26.16 -13.99
C HIS A 23 -16.44 25.45 -15.34
N THR A 24 -16.78 24.16 -15.34
CA THR A 24 -16.72 23.30 -16.52
C THR A 24 -18.08 23.04 -17.18
N ARG A 25 -19.15 23.71 -16.74
CA ARG A 25 -20.55 23.44 -17.12
C ARG A 25 -20.85 23.51 -18.63
N GLU A 26 -20.09 24.32 -19.38
CA GLU A 26 -20.25 24.50 -20.83
C GLU A 26 -19.30 23.61 -21.65
N THR A 27 -18.54 22.72 -21.00
CA THR A 27 -17.58 21.82 -21.66
C THR A 27 -18.16 20.42 -21.75
N ALA A 28 -18.45 19.97 -22.98
CA ALA A 28 -19.01 18.65 -23.23
C ALA A 28 -17.93 17.55 -23.27
N ASP A 29 -16.77 17.83 -23.88
CA ASP A 29 -15.70 16.85 -24.01
C ASP A 29 -15.07 16.51 -22.64
N PRO A 30 -15.06 15.24 -22.21
CA PRO A 30 -14.57 14.85 -20.89
C PRO A 30 -13.09 15.14 -20.65
N GLN A 31 -12.23 15.03 -21.67
CA GLN A 31 -10.80 15.28 -21.54
C GLN A 31 -10.56 16.78 -21.35
N VAL A 32 -11.18 17.61 -22.20
CA VAL A 32 -11.12 19.08 -22.06
C VAL A 32 -11.73 19.53 -20.74
N LYS A 33 -12.84 18.91 -20.31
CA LYS A 33 -13.49 19.19 -19.02
C LYS A 33 -12.53 18.94 -17.86
N THR A 34 -11.82 17.81 -17.90
CA THR A 34 -10.85 17.42 -16.87
C THR A 34 -9.64 18.36 -16.85
N ALA A 35 -9.05 18.66 -18.01
CA ALA A 35 -7.94 19.60 -18.13
C ALA A 35 -8.30 21.00 -17.61
N ARG A 36 -9.51 21.49 -17.88
CA ARG A 36 -10.01 22.78 -17.36
C ARG A 36 -10.21 22.76 -15.85
N ALA A 37 -10.83 21.71 -15.31
CA ALA A 37 -10.97 21.53 -13.87
C ALA A 37 -9.62 21.52 -13.18
N ARG A 38 -8.64 20.82 -13.79
CA ARG A 38 -7.27 20.76 -13.29
C ARG A 38 -6.59 22.12 -13.27
N GLY A 39 -6.71 22.90 -14.35
CA GLY A 39 -6.19 24.26 -14.42
C GLY A 39 -6.75 25.17 -13.32
N LEU A 40 -8.04 25.02 -12.97
CA LEU A 40 -8.64 25.75 -11.84
C LEU A 40 -8.03 25.31 -10.49
N LEU A 41 -7.84 24.00 -10.28
CA LEU A 41 -7.21 23.49 -9.05
C LEU A 41 -5.77 24.00 -8.89
N ASP A 42 -4.99 24.00 -9.96
CA ASP A 42 -3.61 24.51 -9.96
C ASP A 42 -3.59 26.00 -9.63
N PHE A 43 -4.46 26.79 -10.27
CA PHE A 43 -4.62 28.22 -9.97
C PHE A 43 -4.98 28.46 -8.51
N LEU A 44 -6.00 27.77 -7.98
CA LEU A 44 -6.42 27.92 -6.59
C LEU A 44 -5.29 27.52 -5.62
N THR A 45 -4.53 26.47 -5.94
CA THR A 45 -3.41 26.01 -5.11
C THR A 45 -2.25 27.02 -5.10
N GLN A 46 -2.01 27.72 -6.21
CA GLN A 46 -0.97 28.73 -6.35
C GLN A 46 -1.34 30.06 -5.68
N GLU A 47 -2.58 30.51 -5.87
CA GLU A 47 -3.01 31.86 -5.52
C GLU A 47 -3.73 31.96 -4.16
N MET A 48 -4.25 30.86 -3.61
CA MET A 48 -4.88 30.89 -2.28
C MET A 48 -3.84 31.24 -1.21
N PRO A 49 -4.04 32.33 -0.46
CA PRO A 49 -3.06 32.77 0.54
C PRO A 49 -2.88 31.71 1.61
N LYS A 50 -1.62 31.34 1.88
CA LYS A 50 -1.25 30.30 2.84
C LYS A 50 -1.46 30.68 4.31
N ARG A 51 -2.14 31.79 4.67
CA ARG A 51 -2.32 32.18 6.09
C ARG A 51 -3.54 33.07 6.43
N ASN A 52 -4.16 32.67 7.54
CA ASN A 52 -4.84 33.45 8.60
C ASN A 52 -6.10 34.26 8.26
N VAL A 53 -7.23 33.58 8.10
CA VAL A 53 -8.53 34.20 8.39
C VAL A 53 -8.79 34.08 9.90
N THR A 54 -8.62 35.18 10.63
CA THR A 54 -9.14 35.34 12.00
C THR A 54 -10.64 35.55 11.97
N THR A 55 -11.40 34.46 11.75
CA THR A 55 -12.82 34.39 12.04
C THR A 55 -13.16 32.92 12.29
N ALA A 56 -13.47 32.59 13.56
CA ALA A 56 -13.97 31.31 14.08
C ALA A 56 -13.18 30.03 13.68
N GLY A 57 -12.68 29.28 14.68
CA GLY A 57 -11.88 28.06 14.48
C GLY A 57 -12.45 27.04 13.48
N LEU A 58 -13.77 26.97 13.31
CA LEU A 58 -14.44 26.14 12.29
C LEU A 58 -14.09 26.54 10.84
N LEU A 59 -14.04 27.84 10.51
CA LEU A 59 -13.66 28.32 9.18
C LEU A 59 -12.16 28.13 8.92
N LYS A 60 -11.32 28.26 9.95
CA LYS A 60 -9.89 27.96 9.86
C LYS A 60 -9.66 26.48 9.58
N SER A 61 -10.28 25.58 10.33
CA SER A 61 -10.17 24.13 10.10
C SER A 61 -10.77 23.71 8.75
N TYR A 62 -11.87 24.34 8.32
CA TYR A 62 -12.42 24.15 6.99
C TYR A 62 -11.43 24.59 5.90
N THR A 63 -10.80 25.77 6.05
CA THR A 63 -9.82 26.29 5.09
C THR A 63 -8.54 25.48 5.07
N GLU A 64 -8.06 25.01 6.23
CA GLU A 64 -6.90 24.13 6.34
C GLU A 64 -7.15 22.77 5.68
N PHE A 65 -8.30 22.14 5.95
CA PHE A 65 -8.73 20.92 5.28
C PHE A 65 -8.87 21.14 3.78
N PHE A 66 -9.52 22.23 3.36
CA PHE A 66 -9.71 22.55 1.95
C PHE A 66 -8.36 22.77 1.24
N ASN A 67 -7.41 23.45 1.87
CA ASN A 67 -6.06 23.63 1.33
C ASN A 67 -5.28 22.31 1.27
N GLN A 68 -5.44 21.42 2.25
CA GLN A 68 -4.86 20.07 2.21
C GLN A 68 -5.44 19.26 1.05
N GLU A 69 -6.76 19.31 0.85
CA GLU A 69 -7.40 18.65 -0.29
C GLU A 69 -6.98 19.27 -1.62
N LEU A 70 -6.84 20.60 -1.72
CA LEU A 70 -6.28 21.25 -2.91
C LEU A 70 -4.86 20.79 -3.21
N GLN A 71 -3.99 20.68 -2.20
CA GLN A 71 -2.64 20.17 -2.40
C GLN A 71 -2.64 18.70 -2.84
N ARG A 72 -3.49 17.87 -2.21
CA ARG A 72 -3.64 16.45 -2.55
C ARG A 72 -4.16 16.28 -3.99
N LEU A 73 -5.20 17.02 -4.36
CA LEU A 73 -5.84 16.97 -5.67
C LEU A 73 -4.99 17.65 -6.75
N GLY A 74 -4.26 18.70 -6.37
CA GLY A 74 -3.20 19.32 -7.16
C GLY A 74 -2.00 18.40 -7.39
N GLY A 75 -1.89 17.25 -6.73
CA GLY A 75 -0.93 16.20 -7.10
C GLY A 75 -1.54 15.05 -7.91
N ALA A 76 -2.87 15.00 -8.05
CA ALA A 76 -3.56 13.83 -8.56
C ALA A 76 -3.54 13.73 -10.09
N GLU A 77 -3.53 12.49 -10.60
CA GLU A 77 -3.65 12.17 -12.02
C GLU A 77 -5.02 12.60 -12.57
N GLU A 78 -5.08 12.96 -13.86
CA GLU A 78 -6.30 13.46 -14.51
C GLU A 78 -7.49 12.49 -14.37
N GLY A 79 -7.24 11.19 -14.53
CA GLY A 79 -8.27 10.16 -14.38
C GLY A 79 -8.90 10.15 -12.98
N TYR A 80 -8.11 10.42 -11.94
CA TYR A 80 -8.62 10.52 -10.57
C TYR A 80 -9.50 11.76 -10.40
N VAL A 81 -9.08 12.92 -10.92
CA VAL A 81 -9.90 14.15 -10.87
C VAL A 81 -11.22 13.96 -11.61
N ALA A 82 -11.18 13.33 -12.77
CA ALA A 82 -12.37 13.04 -13.57
C ALA A 82 -13.35 12.14 -12.80
N HIS A 83 -12.88 11.00 -12.29
CA HIS A 83 -13.70 10.03 -11.56
C HIS A 83 -14.25 10.60 -10.25
N GLU A 84 -13.40 11.25 -9.45
CA GLU A 84 -13.78 11.66 -8.10
C GLU A 84 -14.64 12.94 -8.08
N LEU A 85 -14.27 13.94 -8.88
CA LEU A 85 -14.82 15.30 -8.79
C LEU A 85 -15.76 15.65 -9.94
N LEU A 86 -15.66 14.98 -11.09
CA LEU A 86 -16.44 15.35 -12.28
C LEU A 86 -17.50 14.33 -12.70
N GLU A 87 -17.54 13.15 -12.08
CA GLU A 87 -18.57 12.14 -12.32
C GLU A 87 -19.97 12.72 -12.24
N ALA A 88 -20.91 12.25 -13.05
CA ALA A 88 -22.27 12.80 -13.04
C ALA A 88 -23.02 12.49 -11.72
N VAL A 89 -22.78 11.31 -11.14
CA VAL A 89 -23.47 10.82 -9.96
C VAL A 89 -22.46 10.53 -8.85
N ASN A 90 -22.39 11.42 -7.87
CA ASN A 90 -21.63 11.20 -6.64
C ASN A 90 -22.57 11.46 -5.45
N GLY A 91 -23.01 10.39 -4.80
CA GLY A 91 -24.00 10.42 -3.72
C GLY A 91 -23.43 9.87 -2.40
N PRO A 92 -22.62 10.66 -1.66
CA PRO A 92 -22.05 10.21 -0.40
C PRO A 92 -23.14 9.95 0.62
N VAL A 93 -23.03 8.83 1.32
CA VAL A 93 -23.97 8.38 2.35
C VAL A 93 -23.30 8.37 3.72
N TYR A 94 -24.08 8.36 4.78
CA TYR A 94 -23.53 7.95 6.08
C TYR A 94 -23.27 6.44 6.09
N PHE A 95 -22.27 5.99 6.86
CA PHE A 95 -22.00 4.56 7.04
C PHE A 95 -23.22 3.81 7.56
N SER A 96 -23.93 4.39 8.52
CA SER A 96 -25.17 3.80 9.05
C SER A 96 -26.27 3.68 7.99
N GLU A 97 -26.40 4.65 7.09
CA GLU A 97 -27.35 4.57 5.96
C GLU A 97 -26.97 3.49 4.96
N PHE A 98 -25.67 3.37 4.64
CA PHE A 98 -25.16 2.29 3.81
C PHE A 98 -25.47 0.92 4.44
N MET A 99 -25.19 0.76 5.73
CA MET A 99 -25.43 -0.50 6.44
C MET A 99 -26.91 -0.82 6.60
N ALA A 100 -27.78 0.19 6.75
CA ALA A 100 -29.23 -0.01 6.72
C ALA A 100 -29.72 -0.51 5.35
N ARG A 101 -29.10 -0.08 4.25
CA ARG A 101 -29.39 -0.62 2.90
C ARG A 101 -28.86 -2.05 2.75
N ALA A 102 -27.62 -2.31 3.18
CA ALA A 102 -27.01 -3.63 3.14
C ALA A 102 -27.83 -4.66 3.92
N GLY A 103 -28.31 -4.31 5.12
CA GLY A 103 -29.13 -5.19 5.96
C GLY A 103 -30.47 -5.58 5.33
N ARG A 104 -31.05 -4.76 4.44
CA ARG A 104 -32.26 -5.13 3.66
C ARG A 104 -32.00 -6.24 2.63
N HIS A 105 -30.74 -6.54 2.38
CA HIS A 105 -30.29 -7.60 1.48
C HIS A 105 -29.57 -8.74 2.23
N ASP A 106 -29.85 -8.88 3.53
CA ASP A 106 -29.28 -9.93 4.39
C ASP A 106 -27.73 -9.90 4.44
N LEU A 107 -27.16 -8.69 4.37
CA LEU A 107 -25.72 -8.46 4.48
C LEU A 107 -25.37 -7.73 5.78
N GLN A 108 -24.31 -8.18 6.44
CA GLN A 108 -23.75 -7.58 7.64
C GLN A 108 -22.33 -7.06 7.42
N PHE A 109 -21.90 -6.16 8.30
CA PHE A 109 -20.55 -5.59 8.31
C PHE A 109 -19.53 -6.58 8.87
N VAL A 110 -18.45 -6.80 8.11
CA VAL A 110 -17.28 -7.57 8.58
C VAL A 110 -16.23 -6.63 9.17
N THR A 111 -15.67 -5.76 8.32
CA THR A 111 -14.64 -4.76 8.66
C THR A 111 -14.49 -3.78 7.48
N GLU A 112 -13.76 -2.70 7.68
CA GLU A 112 -13.19 -1.93 6.57
C GLU A 112 -11.98 -2.67 5.98
N PHE A 113 -11.78 -2.54 4.67
CA PHE A 113 -10.65 -3.12 3.94
C PHE A 113 -9.32 -2.71 4.58
N ASP A 114 -9.20 -1.41 4.89
CA ASP A 114 -8.17 -0.94 5.81
C ASP A 114 -8.75 -0.83 7.22
N PHE A 115 -8.72 -1.93 7.97
CA PHE A 115 -9.29 -1.97 9.32
C PHE A 115 -8.64 -0.97 10.30
N ARG A 116 -7.43 -0.46 10.01
CA ARG A 116 -6.75 0.54 10.84
C ARG A 116 -7.47 1.89 10.81
N THR A 117 -8.23 2.17 9.75
CA THR A 117 -9.11 3.35 9.68
C THR A 117 -10.17 3.34 10.77
N SER A 118 -10.62 2.15 11.18
CA SER A 118 -11.56 1.92 12.27
C SER A 118 -10.92 1.95 13.66
N GLN A 119 -9.58 1.85 13.74
CA GLN A 119 -8.88 1.86 15.01
C GLN A 119 -8.76 3.25 15.61
N THR A 120 -8.82 3.31 16.93
CA THR A 120 -8.78 4.55 17.70
C THR A 120 -7.44 4.75 18.40
N ASN A 121 -6.38 4.05 17.98
CA ASN A 121 -5.05 4.18 18.59
C ASN A 121 -4.47 5.60 18.40
N THR A 122 -5.03 6.37 17.47
CA THR A 122 -4.75 7.79 17.26
C THR A 122 -5.65 8.73 18.08
N LEU A 123 -6.65 8.20 18.79
CA LEU A 123 -7.53 8.98 19.67
C LEU A 123 -7.02 8.88 21.11
N GLU A 124 -7.27 9.93 21.88
CA GLU A 124 -7.05 9.91 23.33
C GLU A 124 -7.81 8.73 23.99
N PRO A 125 -7.18 7.95 24.89
CA PRO A 125 -7.81 6.77 25.48
C PRO A 125 -9.15 7.05 26.17
N SER A 126 -9.28 8.22 26.80
CA SER A 126 -10.53 8.66 27.43
C SER A 126 -11.65 8.87 26.43
N LEU A 127 -11.35 9.42 25.25
CA LEU A 127 -12.31 9.60 24.16
C LEU A 127 -12.73 8.25 23.57
N ALA A 128 -11.76 7.37 23.29
CA ALA A 128 -12.04 6.02 22.78
C ALA A 128 -12.95 5.23 23.73
N ASN A 129 -12.63 5.21 25.03
CA ASN A 129 -13.45 4.55 26.05
C ASN A 129 -14.84 5.20 26.17
N GLY A 130 -14.91 6.53 26.12
CA GLY A 130 -16.18 7.27 26.16
C GLY A 130 -17.10 6.91 25.00
N LEU A 131 -16.58 6.86 23.78
CA LEU A 131 -17.34 6.43 22.60
C LEU A 131 -17.83 4.99 22.73
N MET A 132 -17.06 4.12 23.39
CA MET A 132 -17.37 2.69 23.45
C MET A 132 -18.55 2.44 24.41
N ASN A 133 -18.73 3.36 25.38
CA ASN A 133 -19.87 3.37 26.27
C ASN A 133 -21.13 3.98 25.62
N VAL A 134 -20.99 4.83 24.61
CA VAL A 134 -22.12 5.52 23.95
C VAL A 134 -22.64 4.73 22.74
N ALA A 135 -21.74 4.08 21.99
CA ALA A 135 -22.12 3.28 20.83
C ALA A 135 -22.88 2.01 21.26
N ARG A 136 -24.06 1.77 20.67
CA ARG A 136 -24.88 0.59 20.98
C ARG A 136 -24.37 -0.67 20.28
N ASP A 137 -23.76 -0.49 19.12
CA ASP A 137 -23.22 -1.56 18.30
C ASP A 137 -22.00 -1.08 17.48
N VAL A 138 -21.44 -2.00 16.69
CA VAL A 138 -20.29 -1.71 15.83
C VAL A 138 -20.61 -0.69 14.73
N ILE A 139 -21.86 -0.61 14.28
CA ILE A 139 -22.25 0.32 13.22
C ILE A 139 -22.25 1.75 13.75
N GLU A 140 -22.81 1.96 14.94
CA GLU A 140 -22.74 3.26 15.60
C GLU A 140 -21.32 3.65 15.96
N TRP A 141 -20.52 2.70 16.45
CA TRP A 141 -19.11 2.93 16.75
C TRP A 141 -18.34 3.44 15.51
N GLU A 142 -18.43 2.72 14.39
CA GLU A 142 -17.84 3.11 13.11
C GLU A 142 -18.34 4.47 12.62
N GLN A 143 -19.64 4.76 12.80
CA GLN A 143 -20.22 6.02 12.42
C GLN A 143 -19.71 7.20 13.28
N TYR A 144 -19.48 6.99 14.58
CA TYR A 144 -18.84 7.99 15.43
C TYR A 144 -17.39 8.23 15.01
N VAL A 145 -16.65 7.17 14.67
CA VAL A 145 -15.30 7.30 14.14
C VAL A 145 -15.30 8.11 12.84
N ASP A 146 -16.29 7.94 11.95
CA ASP A 146 -16.44 8.76 10.74
C ASP A 146 -16.62 10.25 11.06
N PHE A 147 -17.44 10.57 12.07
CA PHE A 147 -17.65 11.95 12.49
C PHE A 147 -16.36 12.59 13.03
N ILE A 148 -15.63 11.86 13.86
CA ILE A 148 -14.42 12.36 14.53
C ILE A 148 -13.26 12.51 13.53
N LYS A 149 -13.08 11.53 12.65
CA LYS A 149 -11.99 11.51 11.68
C LYS A 149 -12.32 12.28 10.40
N GLY A 150 -13.56 12.78 10.25
CA GLY A 150 -13.99 13.46 9.03
C GLY A 150 -13.85 12.56 7.79
N ARG A 151 -14.20 11.27 7.91
CA ARG A 151 -13.93 10.28 6.86
C ARG A 151 -14.64 10.68 5.56
N THR A 152 -13.91 10.60 4.44
CA THR A 152 -14.40 10.97 3.10
C THR A 152 -14.73 9.75 2.26
N PHE A 153 -14.09 8.60 2.51
CA PHE A 153 -14.20 7.39 1.71
C PHE A 153 -14.20 6.12 2.57
N ARG A 154 -14.99 5.11 2.18
CA ARG A 154 -15.03 3.78 2.79
C ARG A 154 -14.81 2.69 1.76
N MET A 155 -14.24 1.58 2.22
CA MET A 155 -14.04 0.35 1.47
C MET A 155 -14.52 -0.80 2.35
N THR A 156 -15.82 -1.06 2.32
CA THR A 156 -16.48 -1.94 3.28
C THR A 156 -16.48 -3.38 2.81
N LEU A 157 -16.10 -4.30 3.70
CA LEU A 157 -16.28 -5.74 3.53
C LEU A 157 -17.60 -6.17 4.20
N LEU A 158 -18.42 -6.90 3.43
CA LEU A 158 -19.71 -7.42 3.84
C LEU A 158 -19.72 -8.94 3.71
N CYS A 159 -20.52 -9.61 4.53
CA CYS A 159 -20.85 -11.02 4.39
C CYS A 159 -22.35 -11.24 4.65
N HIS A 160 -22.85 -12.46 4.44
CA HIS A 160 -24.23 -12.80 4.77
C HIS A 160 -24.49 -12.71 6.28
N ASP A 161 -25.66 -12.20 6.67
CA ASP A 161 -26.06 -11.97 8.07
C ASP A 161 -26.05 -13.25 8.93
N GLY A 162 -26.25 -14.43 8.33
CA GLY A 162 -26.16 -15.72 9.01
C GLY A 162 -24.75 -16.15 9.45
N VAL A 163 -23.69 -15.44 9.02
CA VAL A 163 -22.30 -15.78 9.36
C VAL A 163 -21.90 -15.15 10.69
N ARG A 164 -21.43 -15.95 11.66
CA ARG A 164 -20.94 -15.38 12.93
C ARG A 164 -19.58 -14.70 12.75
N VAL A 165 -19.55 -13.36 12.85
CA VAL A 165 -18.30 -12.58 12.80
C VAL A 165 -17.69 -12.43 14.21
N SER A 166 -16.48 -12.93 14.41
CA SER A 166 -15.70 -12.69 15.64
C SER A 166 -14.96 -11.36 15.54
N ARG A 167 -15.22 -10.45 16.49
CA ARG A 167 -14.59 -9.12 16.54
C ARG A 167 -13.38 -9.06 17.48
N THR A 168 -13.09 -10.14 18.20
CA THR A 168 -11.90 -10.26 19.03
C THR A 168 -10.76 -10.82 18.18
N MET A 169 -9.71 -10.03 17.98
CA MET A 169 -8.47 -10.51 17.38
C MET A 169 -7.68 -11.29 18.43
N LYS A 170 -7.33 -12.53 18.12
CA LYS A 170 -6.51 -13.36 19.00
C LYS A 170 -5.24 -13.79 18.27
N PRO A 171 -4.09 -13.90 18.97
CA PRO A 171 -2.81 -14.28 18.37
C PRO A 171 -2.85 -15.61 17.62
N GLU A 172 -3.67 -16.56 18.07
CA GLU A 172 -3.74 -17.91 17.50
C GLU A 172 -4.23 -17.91 16.05
N VAL A 173 -4.94 -16.85 15.63
CA VAL A 173 -5.38 -16.71 14.24
C VAL A 173 -4.17 -16.63 13.29
N LEU A 174 -3.07 -16.01 13.72
CA LEU A 174 -1.87 -15.85 12.89
C LEU A 174 -1.20 -17.18 12.57
N MET A 175 -1.42 -18.23 13.37
CA MET A 175 -0.80 -19.55 13.17
C MET A 175 -1.20 -20.18 11.83
N ASN A 176 -2.34 -19.76 11.25
CA ASN A 176 -2.85 -20.25 9.96
C ASN A 176 -2.62 -19.26 8.81
N LEU A 177 -1.82 -18.21 9.02
CA LEU A 177 -1.56 -17.16 8.04
C LEU A 177 -0.11 -17.20 7.54
N TYR A 178 0.10 -16.56 6.40
CA TYR A 178 1.40 -16.22 5.89
C TYR A 178 1.83 -14.86 6.42
N LEU A 179 3.12 -14.72 6.68
CA LEU A 179 3.78 -13.52 7.19
C LEU A 179 4.73 -12.98 6.14
N ALA A 180 4.72 -11.67 5.93
CA ALA A 180 5.79 -10.93 5.26
C ALA A 180 6.10 -9.64 6.03
N SER A 181 7.30 -9.09 5.86
CA SER A 181 7.65 -7.81 6.48
C SER A 181 8.74 -7.12 5.67
N SER A 182 8.53 -5.84 5.38
CA SER A 182 9.55 -4.95 4.80
C SER A 182 10.36 -4.22 5.88
N ALA A 183 10.00 -4.41 7.15
CA ALA A 183 10.56 -3.66 8.26
C ALA A 183 12.02 -4.01 8.50
N LYS A 184 12.85 -3.00 8.68
CA LYS A 184 14.29 -3.17 8.89
C LYS A 184 14.69 -2.76 10.30
N PRO A 185 15.74 -3.37 10.88
CA PRO A 185 16.27 -2.91 12.15
C PRO A 185 16.78 -1.47 12.03
N ILE A 186 16.35 -0.61 12.94
CA ILE A 186 16.88 0.76 13.10
C ILE A 186 18.04 0.74 14.11
N THR A 187 18.02 -0.19 15.06
CA THR A 187 19.07 -0.34 16.08
C THR A 187 19.94 -1.57 15.84
N GLU A 188 21.24 -1.43 16.07
CA GLU A 188 22.20 -2.54 16.05
C GLU A 188 22.21 -3.25 17.40
N VAL A 189 21.27 -4.19 17.56
CA VAL A 189 21.14 -5.04 18.75
C VAL A 189 21.11 -6.49 18.31
N GLU A 190 21.86 -7.34 19.00
CA GLU A 190 21.84 -8.80 18.80
C GLU A 190 20.46 -9.37 19.13
N ASN A 191 19.98 -10.30 18.29
CA ASN A 191 18.61 -10.82 18.41
C ASN A 191 18.40 -11.67 19.67
N ASN A 192 19.46 -12.31 20.20
CA ASN A 192 19.42 -13.13 21.41
C ASN A 192 19.53 -12.32 22.72
N SER A 193 19.85 -11.02 22.64
CA SER A 193 20.00 -10.13 23.80
C SER A 193 18.63 -9.74 24.38
N VAL A 194 18.61 -9.37 25.67
CA VAL A 194 17.44 -8.78 26.34
C VAL A 194 17.24 -7.30 26.01
N ALA A 195 18.19 -6.65 25.33
CA ALA A 195 18.07 -5.25 24.93
C ALA A 195 16.94 -5.05 23.91
N VAL A 196 16.21 -3.93 23.99
CA VAL A 196 15.14 -3.61 23.04
C VAL A 196 15.74 -3.34 21.66
N LYS A 197 15.18 -4.01 20.64
CA LYS A 197 15.48 -3.75 19.23
C LYS A 197 14.30 -3.05 18.58
N ILE A 198 14.58 -2.08 17.72
CA ILE A 198 13.57 -1.28 17.02
C ILE A 198 13.59 -1.64 15.54
N PHE A 199 12.42 -1.96 15.01
CA PHE A 199 12.20 -2.20 13.58
C PHE A 199 11.35 -1.08 13.00
N GLY A 200 11.78 -0.49 11.90
CA GLY A 200 11.07 0.57 11.20
C GLY A 200 10.56 0.12 9.86
N ASP A 201 9.34 0.53 9.51
CA ASP A 201 8.86 0.45 8.14
C ASP A 201 9.37 1.66 7.31
N PRO A 202 9.17 1.66 5.99
CA PRO A 202 9.56 2.78 5.13
C PRO A 202 8.81 4.11 5.40
N ASP A 203 7.71 4.10 6.15
CA ASP A 203 6.91 5.29 6.49
C ASP A 203 7.31 5.89 7.85
N GLY A 204 8.28 5.29 8.55
CA GLY A 204 8.75 5.73 9.86
C GLY A 204 7.94 5.22 11.04
N VAL A 205 6.95 4.33 10.81
CA VAL A 205 6.28 3.61 11.89
C VAL A 205 7.20 2.52 12.40
N SER A 206 7.28 2.34 13.72
CA SER A 206 8.20 1.38 14.31
C SER A 206 7.54 0.44 15.31
N LEU A 207 8.15 -0.74 15.44
CA LEU A 207 7.90 -1.71 16.49
C LEU A 207 9.16 -1.84 17.35
N SER A 208 9.00 -1.71 18.66
CA SER A 208 10.05 -1.97 19.66
C SER A 208 9.75 -3.27 20.38
N THR A 209 10.75 -4.15 20.49
CA THR A 209 10.59 -5.43 21.19
C THR A 209 11.89 -5.91 21.81
N ASP A 210 11.82 -6.50 23.00
CA ASP A 210 12.90 -7.23 23.65
C ASP A 210 12.80 -8.75 23.42
N HIS A 211 11.68 -9.26 22.89
CA HIS A 211 11.42 -10.69 22.70
C HIS A 211 12.30 -11.29 21.58
N PRO A 212 13.23 -12.21 21.90
CA PRO A 212 14.23 -12.72 20.94
C PRO A 212 13.63 -13.34 19.68
N VAL A 213 12.59 -14.17 19.82
CA VAL A 213 11.96 -14.83 18.68
C VAL A 213 11.27 -13.81 17.75
N THR A 214 10.71 -12.73 18.30
CA THR A 214 10.15 -11.64 17.47
C THR A 214 11.23 -10.90 16.72
N LYS A 215 12.37 -10.59 17.36
CA LYS A 215 13.51 -9.94 16.69
C LYS A 215 14.00 -10.78 15.52
N GLU A 216 14.24 -12.06 15.75
CA GLU A 216 14.74 -12.95 14.72
C GLU A 216 13.71 -13.19 13.60
N THR A 217 12.43 -13.33 13.94
CA THR A 217 11.36 -13.46 12.94
C THR A 217 11.32 -12.25 12.01
N LEU A 218 11.37 -11.02 12.54
CA LEU A 218 11.37 -9.80 11.71
C LEU A 218 12.66 -9.66 10.90
N THR A 219 13.82 -10.02 11.45
CA THR A 219 15.09 -10.07 10.70
C THR A 219 14.98 -11.04 9.52
N TYR A 220 14.51 -12.27 9.75
CA TYR A 220 14.32 -13.27 8.70
C TYR A 220 13.33 -12.79 7.62
N LEU A 221 12.17 -12.25 8.01
CA LEU A 221 11.17 -11.75 7.05
C LEU A 221 11.74 -10.61 6.19
N ALA A 222 12.55 -9.72 6.76
CA ALA A 222 13.20 -8.64 6.03
C ALA A 222 14.24 -9.15 5.00
N GLU A 223 14.95 -10.25 5.31
CA GLU A 223 15.91 -10.88 4.39
C GLU A 223 15.22 -11.49 3.16
N ILE A 224 14.05 -12.11 3.35
CA ILE A 224 13.31 -12.78 2.27
C ILE A 224 12.28 -11.89 1.58
N TRP A 225 12.12 -10.64 2.02
CA TRP A 225 11.18 -9.68 1.44
C TRP A 225 11.37 -9.56 -0.08
N PRO A 226 10.29 -9.57 -0.90
CA PRO A 226 8.87 -9.48 -0.51
C PRO A 226 8.13 -10.82 -0.33
N ARG A 227 8.84 -11.95 -0.18
CA ARG A 227 8.18 -13.26 -0.01
C ARG A 227 7.42 -13.35 1.30
N SER A 228 6.34 -14.14 1.28
CA SER A 228 5.58 -14.50 2.47
C SER A 228 5.73 -15.98 2.80
N VAL A 229 5.80 -16.30 4.09
CA VAL A 229 5.99 -17.66 4.61
C VAL A 229 4.94 -17.99 5.68
N PRO A 230 4.50 -19.25 5.84
CA PRO A 230 3.59 -19.62 6.92
C PRO A 230 4.16 -19.25 8.30
N PHE A 231 3.29 -18.86 9.23
CA PHE A 231 3.69 -18.52 10.61
C PHE A 231 4.58 -19.61 11.24
N ALA A 232 4.19 -20.88 11.11
CA ALA A 232 4.95 -22.00 11.66
C ALA A 232 6.38 -22.06 11.10
N ALA A 233 6.55 -21.85 9.79
CA ALA A 233 7.86 -21.86 9.15
C ALA A 233 8.74 -20.68 9.61
N ALA A 234 8.15 -19.49 9.77
CA ALA A 234 8.89 -18.33 10.29
C ALA A 234 9.29 -18.51 11.75
N PHE A 235 8.41 -19.08 12.56
CA PHE A 235 8.65 -19.39 13.97
C PHE A 235 9.77 -20.43 14.13
N ASP A 236 9.72 -21.52 13.36
CA ASP A 236 10.71 -22.59 13.41
C ASP A 236 12.09 -22.10 12.95
N GLU A 237 12.14 -21.32 11.86
CA GLU A 237 13.38 -20.69 11.37
C GLU A 237 13.98 -19.76 12.44
N ALA A 238 13.16 -18.90 13.05
CA ALA A 238 13.63 -17.97 14.08
C ALA A 238 14.19 -18.70 15.31
N ARG A 239 13.54 -19.78 15.77
CA ARG A 239 14.05 -20.60 16.87
C ARG A 239 15.34 -21.32 16.51
N ALA A 240 15.44 -21.84 15.29
CA ALA A 240 16.62 -22.55 14.82
C ALA A 240 17.85 -21.63 14.79
N ARG A 241 17.70 -20.41 14.27
CA ARG A 241 18.75 -19.38 14.26
C ARG A 241 19.19 -18.91 15.65
N LEU A 242 18.26 -18.93 16.61
CA LEU A 242 18.54 -18.63 18.01
C LEU A 242 19.07 -19.84 18.81
N HIS A 243 19.24 -21.00 18.17
CA HIS A 243 19.66 -22.25 18.81
C HIS A 243 18.79 -22.66 20.01
N LEU A 244 17.48 -22.37 19.95
CA LEU A 244 16.52 -22.75 20.99
C LEU A 244 16.10 -24.22 20.83
N ALA A 245 15.87 -24.91 21.96
CA ALA A 245 15.45 -26.32 21.96
C ALA A 245 14.14 -26.56 21.17
N ALA A 246 14.00 -27.77 20.63
CA ALA A 246 12.93 -28.19 19.72
C ALA A 246 11.52 -28.13 20.34
N GLN A 247 10.50 -28.17 19.47
CA GLN A 247 9.08 -28.07 19.82
C GLN A 247 8.65 -29.12 20.88
N GLY A 248 7.78 -28.71 21.82
CA GLY A 248 7.16 -29.62 22.81
C GLY A 248 7.30 -29.21 24.28
N ASP A 249 8.12 -28.20 24.60
CA ASP A 249 8.23 -27.61 25.95
C ASP A 249 7.29 -26.40 26.12
N ASP A 250 6.84 -26.12 27.36
CA ASP A 250 5.94 -25.01 27.70
C ASP A 250 6.46 -23.66 27.20
N ARG A 251 7.79 -23.52 27.17
CA ARG A 251 8.49 -22.34 26.64
C ARG A 251 8.20 -22.11 25.16
N SER A 252 8.07 -23.17 24.35
CA SER A 252 7.76 -23.04 22.92
C SER A 252 6.36 -22.48 22.69
N ALA A 253 5.37 -22.96 23.45
CA ALA A 253 4.01 -22.44 23.38
C ALA A 253 3.94 -20.97 23.82
N LEU A 254 4.72 -20.59 24.84
CA LEU A 254 4.82 -19.19 25.29
C LEU A 254 5.44 -18.30 24.21
N ASP A 255 6.56 -18.71 23.62
CA ASP A 255 7.24 -17.96 22.55
C ASP A 255 6.31 -17.74 21.34
N ALA A 256 5.54 -18.77 20.95
CA ALA A 256 4.57 -18.66 19.85
C ALA A 256 3.45 -17.65 20.16
N ARG A 257 2.93 -17.64 21.40
CA ARG A 257 1.92 -16.67 21.83
C ARG A 257 2.49 -15.25 21.89
N MET A 258 3.69 -15.07 22.42
CA MET A 258 4.37 -13.77 22.46
C MET A 258 4.65 -13.25 21.05
N LEU A 259 5.15 -14.11 20.15
CA LEU A 259 5.34 -13.77 18.75
C LEU A 259 4.01 -13.33 18.11
N GLY A 260 2.95 -14.12 18.26
CA GLY A 260 1.64 -13.79 17.70
C GLY A 260 1.09 -12.45 18.22
N ASN A 261 1.22 -12.16 19.52
CA ASN A 261 0.83 -10.88 20.10
C ASN A 261 1.61 -9.70 19.51
N ASN A 262 2.94 -9.84 19.41
CA ASN A 262 3.80 -8.78 18.89
C ASN A 262 3.54 -8.50 17.41
N LEU A 263 3.38 -9.56 16.60
CA LEU A 263 3.09 -9.43 15.17
C LEU A 263 1.69 -8.86 14.91
N LEU A 264 0.69 -9.28 15.70
CA LEU A 264 -0.65 -8.71 15.63
C LEU A 264 -0.64 -7.22 16.00
N THR A 265 0.14 -6.84 17.02
CA THR A 265 0.33 -5.43 17.39
C THR A 265 0.99 -4.65 16.25
N ALA A 266 2.06 -5.18 15.66
CA ALA A 266 2.73 -4.56 14.52
C ALA A 266 1.80 -4.35 13.32
N PHE A 267 0.99 -5.37 12.99
CA PHE A 267 -0.03 -5.31 11.93
C PHE A 267 -1.08 -4.21 12.19
N THR A 268 -1.44 -3.95 13.46
CA THR A 268 -2.37 -2.88 13.82
C THR A 268 -1.79 -1.47 13.64
N TYR A 269 -0.47 -1.33 13.63
CA TYR A 269 0.20 -0.04 13.42
C TYR A 269 0.43 0.25 11.94
N SER A 270 0.95 -0.72 11.19
CA SER A 270 1.28 -0.54 9.77
C SER A 270 1.27 -1.88 9.03
N PRO A 271 0.81 -1.94 7.76
CA PRO A 271 0.84 -3.17 6.98
C PRO A 271 2.27 -3.44 6.50
N ARG A 272 3.16 -2.42 6.51
CA ARG A 272 4.56 -2.54 6.08
C ARG A 272 5.46 -3.03 7.22
N LEU A 273 5.00 -2.93 8.47
CA LEU A 273 5.65 -3.58 9.61
C LEU A 273 5.43 -5.09 9.57
N VAL A 274 4.20 -5.54 9.40
CA VAL A 274 3.85 -6.96 9.22
C VAL A 274 2.66 -7.05 8.28
N GLU A 275 2.78 -7.90 7.27
CA GLU A 275 1.69 -8.31 6.40
C GLU A 275 1.18 -9.68 6.82
N LEU A 276 -0.14 -9.81 6.84
CA LEU A 276 -0.83 -11.07 7.12
C LEU A 276 -1.67 -11.44 5.88
N SER A 277 -1.47 -12.64 5.35
CA SER A 277 -2.26 -13.12 4.22
C SER A 277 -2.72 -14.56 4.40
N VAL A 278 -3.86 -14.90 3.79
CA VAL A 278 -4.38 -16.28 3.71
C VAL A 278 -3.80 -17.04 2.52
N PHE A 279 -3.01 -16.36 1.68
CA PHE A 279 -2.38 -16.94 0.49
C PHE A 279 -0.99 -16.33 0.29
N SER A 280 -0.07 -17.10 -0.28
CA SER A 280 1.25 -16.62 -0.71
C SER A 280 1.28 -16.50 -2.23
N PRO A 281 1.50 -15.29 -2.78
CA PRO A 281 1.66 -15.12 -4.22
C PRO A 281 2.87 -15.89 -4.74
N ARG A 282 2.75 -16.48 -5.94
CA ARG A 282 3.83 -17.27 -6.56
C ARG A 282 4.72 -16.37 -7.40
N PHE A 283 5.88 -16.02 -6.87
CA PHE A 283 6.95 -15.30 -7.58
C PHE A 283 8.31 -15.74 -7.04
N VAL A 284 9.36 -15.38 -7.77
CA VAL A 284 10.75 -15.64 -7.38
C VAL A 284 11.51 -14.33 -7.16
N THR A 285 12.40 -14.35 -6.17
CA THR A 285 13.31 -13.23 -5.85
C THR A 285 14.73 -13.47 -6.34
N GLU A 286 15.01 -14.68 -6.80
CA GLU A 286 16.28 -15.07 -7.42
C GLU A 286 16.13 -15.07 -8.94
N VAL A 287 17.11 -14.50 -9.64
CA VAL A 287 17.07 -14.34 -11.10
C VAL A 287 17.67 -15.59 -11.75
N SER A 288 16.84 -16.43 -12.37
CA SER A 288 17.28 -17.59 -13.14
C SER A 288 18.09 -17.19 -14.38
N GLU A 289 18.85 -18.11 -15.00
CA GLU A 289 19.65 -17.85 -16.21
C GLU A 289 18.84 -17.23 -17.34
N ARG A 290 17.60 -17.70 -17.50
CA ARG A 290 16.60 -17.20 -18.45
C ARG A 290 15.38 -16.71 -17.68
N PRO A 291 15.37 -15.44 -17.23
CA PRO A 291 14.32 -14.94 -16.36
C PRO A 291 12.99 -14.84 -17.10
N MET A 292 11.91 -15.14 -16.39
CA MET A 292 10.55 -15.01 -16.87
C MET A 292 9.78 -14.06 -15.96
N ALA A 293 9.19 -13.02 -16.53
CA ALA A 293 8.31 -12.09 -15.84
C ALA A 293 6.83 -12.47 -16.04
N SER A 294 5.96 -11.98 -15.16
CA SER A 294 4.51 -12.10 -15.27
C SER A 294 4.05 -11.75 -16.70
N PRO A 295 3.30 -12.63 -17.40
CA PRO A 295 2.80 -12.35 -18.74
C PRO A 295 1.99 -11.04 -18.80
N TRP A 296 1.23 -10.75 -17.75
CA TRP A 296 0.45 -9.51 -17.66
C TRP A 296 1.33 -8.28 -17.53
N ALA A 297 2.33 -8.32 -16.63
CA ALA A 297 3.25 -7.20 -16.45
C ALA A 297 4.06 -6.92 -17.72
N ARG A 298 4.42 -7.97 -18.48
CA ARG A 298 5.09 -7.83 -19.79
C ARG A 298 4.23 -7.11 -20.83
N VAL A 299 2.92 -7.38 -20.85
CA VAL A 299 1.99 -6.70 -21.75
C VAL A 299 1.83 -5.23 -21.34
N GLN A 300 1.60 -4.95 -20.05
CA GLN A 300 1.54 -3.57 -19.55
C GLN A 300 2.83 -2.78 -19.81
N GLY A 301 3.98 -3.45 -19.67
CA GLY A 301 5.31 -2.89 -19.90
C GLY A 301 5.58 -2.45 -21.34
N GLN A 302 4.72 -2.79 -22.31
CA GLN A 302 4.84 -2.31 -23.68
C GLN A 302 4.44 -0.84 -23.82
N ASP A 303 3.46 -0.40 -23.02
CA ASP A 303 2.83 0.91 -23.13
C ASP A 303 3.06 1.81 -21.89
N SER A 304 3.50 1.24 -20.77
CA SER A 304 3.64 1.95 -19.49
C SER A 304 4.80 1.40 -18.66
N PHE A 305 5.50 2.28 -17.94
CA PHE A 305 6.48 1.88 -16.92
C PHE A 305 5.84 1.64 -15.55
N ARG A 306 4.53 1.85 -15.44
CA ARG A 306 3.71 1.44 -14.31
C ARG A 306 3.00 0.14 -14.62
N VAL A 307 3.34 -0.92 -13.88
CA VAL A 307 2.81 -2.27 -14.10
C VAL A 307 2.25 -2.87 -12.81
N THR A 308 1.42 -3.90 -12.93
CA THR A 308 0.87 -4.66 -11.81
C THR A 308 1.74 -5.88 -11.53
N ASN A 309 2.28 -5.98 -10.31
CA ASN A 309 3.09 -7.13 -9.91
C ASN A 309 2.24 -8.34 -9.45
N LEU A 310 2.89 -9.45 -9.11
CA LEU A 310 2.21 -10.67 -8.67
C LEU A 310 1.61 -10.57 -7.26
N ARG A 311 1.92 -9.49 -6.53
CA ARG A 311 1.30 -9.13 -5.25
C ARG A 311 0.08 -8.22 -5.42
N HIS A 312 -0.35 -7.98 -6.66
CA HIS A 312 -1.46 -7.09 -7.03
C HIS A 312 -1.22 -5.62 -6.64
N GLU A 313 0.05 -5.22 -6.60
CA GLU A 313 0.49 -3.85 -6.34
C GLU A 313 0.83 -3.16 -7.67
N SER A 314 0.53 -1.87 -7.76
CA SER A 314 1.02 -1.02 -8.86
C SER A 314 2.46 -0.60 -8.53
N VAL A 315 3.42 -0.97 -9.38
CA VAL A 315 4.84 -0.66 -9.21
C VAL A 315 5.35 0.17 -10.38
N GLU A 316 6.20 1.14 -10.09
CA GLU A 316 6.89 1.96 -11.08
C GLU A 316 8.24 1.32 -11.42
N LEU A 317 8.55 1.22 -12.71
CA LEU A 317 9.79 0.67 -13.23
C LEU A 317 10.77 1.80 -13.54
N ASP A 318 12.05 1.57 -13.26
CA ASP A 318 13.09 2.44 -13.82
C ASP A 318 13.17 2.29 -15.35
N ALA A 319 13.89 3.21 -16.01
CA ALA A 319 13.95 3.23 -17.48
C ALA A 319 14.49 1.91 -18.08
N ILE A 320 15.47 1.27 -17.42
CA ILE A 320 16.04 0.01 -17.91
C ILE A 320 15.04 -1.12 -17.70
N GLN A 321 14.43 -1.20 -16.52
CA GLN A 321 13.39 -2.19 -16.22
C GLN A 321 12.20 -2.08 -17.18
N GLY A 322 11.73 -0.86 -17.46
CA GLY A 322 10.60 -0.61 -18.35
C GLY A 322 10.84 -1.14 -19.77
N TYR A 323 12.02 -0.86 -20.34
CA TYR A 323 12.38 -1.38 -21.66
C TYR A 323 12.76 -2.86 -21.67
N LEU A 324 13.30 -3.39 -20.57
CA LEU A 324 13.71 -4.78 -20.44
C LEU A 324 12.51 -5.71 -20.29
N LEU A 325 11.52 -5.33 -19.46
CA LEU A 325 10.43 -6.18 -19.00
C LEU A 325 9.70 -6.92 -20.14
N PRO A 326 9.33 -6.31 -21.29
CA PRO A 326 8.66 -7.01 -22.38
C PRO A 326 9.43 -8.22 -22.93
N TYR A 327 10.77 -8.22 -22.83
CA TYR A 327 11.66 -9.26 -23.35
C TYR A 327 11.96 -10.39 -22.35
N VAL A 328 11.57 -10.24 -21.08
CA VAL A 328 11.83 -11.19 -19.98
C VAL A 328 10.81 -12.33 -20.00
N ASP A 329 10.91 -13.22 -20.98
CA ASP A 329 9.90 -14.25 -21.30
C ASP A 329 10.31 -15.68 -21.00
N GLY A 330 11.45 -15.88 -20.33
CA GLY A 330 12.01 -17.20 -20.04
C GLY A 330 12.80 -17.82 -21.19
N THR A 331 12.88 -17.17 -22.37
CA THR A 331 13.63 -17.72 -23.52
C THR A 331 15.02 -17.11 -23.68
N ARG A 332 15.25 -15.93 -23.09
CA ARG A 332 16.47 -15.12 -23.29
C ARG A 332 17.37 -15.15 -22.06
N ASP A 333 18.66 -15.40 -22.28
CA ASP A 333 19.71 -15.14 -21.31
C ASP A 333 20.11 -13.65 -21.32
N ARG A 334 21.10 -13.26 -20.49
CA ARG A 334 21.58 -11.87 -20.41
C ARG A 334 22.08 -11.34 -21.75
N ALA A 335 22.79 -12.18 -22.52
CA ALA A 335 23.34 -11.76 -23.81
C ALA A 335 22.23 -11.51 -24.84
N ALA A 336 21.21 -12.37 -24.86
CA ALA A 336 20.03 -12.21 -25.71
C ALA A 336 19.16 -11.02 -25.29
N LEU A 337 19.02 -10.74 -23.98
CA LEU A 337 18.33 -9.56 -23.48
C LEU A 337 19.06 -8.27 -23.86
N LEU A 338 20.39 -8.25 -23.69
CA LEU A 338 21.24 -7.14 -24.11
C LEU A 338 21.09 -6.88 -25.61
N TYR A 339 21.17 -7.94 -26.43
CA TYR A 339 20.97 -7.83 -27.86
C TYR A 339 19.59 -7.25 -28.20
N ALA A 340 18.52 -7.73 -27.55
CA ALA A 340 17.16 -7.23 -27.75
C ALA A 340 17.00 -5.74 -27.41
N LEU A 341 17.62 -5.28 -26.32
CA LEU A 341 17.62 -3.85 -25.97
C LEU A 341 18.38 -3.00 -27.00
N MET A 342 19.52 -3.49 -27.48
CA MET A 342 20.34 -2.78 -28.47
C MET A 342 19.62 -2.64 -29.81
N VAL A 343 19.05 -3.72 -30.35
CA VAL A 343 18.39 -3.69 -31.67
C VAL A 343 16.95 -3.16 -31.64
N GLY A 344 16.34 -3.11 -30.46
CA GLY A 344 14.98 -2.61 -30.26
C GLY A 344 14.99 -1.15 -29.79
N PRO A 345 14.76 -0.88 -28.49
CA PRO A 345 14.53 0.47 -27.99
C PRO A 345 15.73 1.41 -28.15
N VAL A 346 16.98 0.93 -28.13
CA VAL A 346 18.17 1.77 -28.37
C VAL A 346 18.26 2.19 -29.84
N ALA A 347 18.23 1.23 -30.78
CA ALA A 347 18.27 1.54 -32.21
C ALA A 347 17.08 2.40 -32.67
N ALA A 348 15.90 2.24 -32.05
CA ALA A 348 14.72 3.06 -32.31
C ALA A 348 14.77 4.45 -31.65
N GLY A 349 15.83 4.78 -30.89
CA GLY A 349 15.97 6.06 -30.19
C GLY A 349 14.99 6.25 -29.03
N LYS A 350 14.31 5.19 -28.57
CA LYS A 350 13.40 5.22 -27.42
C LYS A 350 14.16 5.20 -26.10
N MET A 351 15.27 4.45 -26.06
CA MET A 351 16.12 4.32 -24.88
C MET A 351 17.46 5.04 -25.10
N THR A 352 17.71 6.06 -24.30
CA THR A 352 19.01 6.76 -24.27
C THR A 352 19.86 6.21 -23.14
N VAL A 353 20.98 5.60 -23.48
CA VAL A 353 21.98 5.13 -22.49
C VAL A 353 22.96 6.26 -22.20
N LYS A 354 23.23 6.52 -20.92
CA LYS A 354 24.11 7.59 -20.47
C LYS A 354 25.27 7.03 -19.66
N HIS A 355 26.40 7.73 -19.73
CA HIS A 355 27.52 7.54 -18.81
C HIS A 355 27.88 8.91 -18.23
N GLN A 356 27.84 9.04 -16.89
CA GLN A 356 28.08 10.32 -16.20
C GLN A 356 27.24 11.48 -16.80
N ASP A 357 25.93 11.23 -16.97
CA ASP A 357 24.95 12.14 -17.58
C ASP A 357 25.15 12.49 -19.08
N VAL A 358 26.21 11.99 -19.71
CA VAL A 358 26.46 12.17 -21.14
C VAL A 358 25.79 11.04 -21.95
N PRO A 359 24.93 11.35 -22.93
CA PRO A 359 24.36 10.36 -23.84
C PRO A 359 25.46 9.68 -24.68
N LEU A 360 25.44 8.35 -24.70
CA LEU A 360 26.33 7.55 -25.53
C LEU A 360 25.70 7.30 -26.91
N GLN A 361 26.54 7.31 -27.96
CA GLN A 361 26.13 6.96 -29.33
C GLN A 361 26.89 5.76 -29.89
N ASP A 362 28.09 5.49 -29.38
CA ASP A 362 28.90 4.35 -29.81
C ASP A 362 28.30 3.03 -29.30
N PRO A 363 27.92 2.08 -30.18
CA PRO A 363 27.32 0.81 -29.79
C PRO A 363 28.18 -0.02 -28.84
N VAL A 364 29.51 0.09 -28.92
CA VAL A 364 30.42 -0.64 -28.02
C VAL A 364 30.34 -0.07 -26.60
N GLN A 365 30.48 1.25 -26.46
CA GLN A 365 30.32 1.91 -25.16
C GLN A 365 28.92 1.70 -24.56
N ILE A 366 27.87 1.75 -25.38
CA ILE A 366 26.49 1.47 -24.91
C ILE A 366 26.39 0.06 -24.34
N ARG A 367 26.97 -0.93 -25.04
CA ARG A 367 26.98 -2.33 -24.59
C ARG A 367 27.70 -2.49 -23.26
N ASP A 368 28.88 -1.87 -23.12
CA ASP A 368 29.70 -2.00 -21.92
C ASP A 368 29.01 -1.39 -20.68
N VAL A 369 28.23 -0.32 -20.86
CA VAL A 369 27.41 0.26 -19.79
C VAL A 369 26.16 -0.57 -19.50
N LEU A 370 25.47 -1.05 -20.54
CA LEU A 370 24.17 -1.71 -20.37
C LEU A 370 24.30 -3.14 -19.84
N ALA A 371 25.38 -3.86 -20.17
CA ALA A 371 25.59 -5.24 -19.76
C ALA A 371 25.52 -5.46 -18.22
N PRO A 372 26.29 -4.72 -17.38
CA PRO A 372 26.18 -4.87 -15.92
C PRO A 372 24.84 -4.38 -15.37
N GLU A 373 24.25 -3.34 -15.98
CA GLU A 373 22.97 -2.78 -15.54
C GLU A 373 21.78 -3.72 -15.74
N ILE A 374 21.83 -4.62 -16.73
CA ILE A 374 20.77 -5.63 -16.93
C ILE A 374 20.64 -6.53 -15.71
N GLU A 375 21.77 -6.99 -15.13
CA GLU A 375 21.74 -7.88 -13.97
C GLU A 375 21.13 -7.17 -12.75
N GLU A 376 21.52 -5.91 -12.51
CA GLU A 376 20.96 -5.11 -11.42
C GLU A 376 19.47 -4.77 -11.65
N ALA A 377 19.07 -4.48 -12.89
CA ALA A 377 17.67 -4.27 -13.26
C ALA A 377 16.82 -5.53 -13.05
N LEU A 378 17.35 -6.72 -13.37
CA LEU A 378 16.66 -7.99 -13.11
C LEU A 378 16.51 -8.24 -11.61
N LYS A 379 17.54 -7.98 -10.80
CA LYS A 379 17.45 -8.09 -9.33
C LYS A 379 16.40 -7.13 -8.75
N ARG A 380 16.37 -5.88 -9.22
CA ARG A 380 15.32 -4.91 -8.84
C ARG A 380 13.93 -5.41 -9.25
N THR A 381 13.80 -5.97 -10.45
CA THR A 381 12.54 -6.55 -10.97
C THR A 381 12.07 -7.74 -10.12
N ALA A 382 12.99 -8.60 -9.68
CA ALA A 382 12.69 -9.71 -8.77
C ALA A 382 12.17 -9.21 -7.40
N ARG A 383 12.79 -8.15 -6.86
CA ARG A 383 12.36 -7.50 -5.61
C ARG A 383 11.02 -6.78 -5.72
N LEU A 384 10.54 -6.50 -6.93
CA LEU A 384 9.19 -5.99 -7.19
C LEU A 384 8.15 -7.11 -7.35
N ALA A 385 8.51 -8.38 -7.10
CA ALA A 385 7.63 -9.55 -7.29
C ALA A 385 7.07 -9.66 -8.72
N LEU A 386 7.90 -9.38 -9.72
CA LEU A 386 7.51 -9.45 -11.14
C LEU A 386 7.97 -10.75 -11.83
N LEU A 387 8.90 -11.49 -11.23
CA LEU A 387 9.46 -12.71 -11.82
C LEU A 387 8.71 -13.97 -11.35
N VAL A 388 8.55 -14.93 -12.26
CA VAL A 388 7.98 -16.25 -12.01
C VAL A 388 9.06 -17.32 -12.19
N ALA A 389 8.84 -18.48 -11.56
CA ALA A 389 9.75 -19.62 -11.60
C ALA A 389 9.84 -20.26 -12.99
#